data_AF-A0A1B1Y562-F1
#
_entry.id   AF-A0A1B1Y562-F1
#
_cell.length_a   1.000
_cell.length_b   1.000
_cell.length_c   1.000
_cell.angle_alpha   90.00
_cell.angle_beta   90.00
_cell.angle_gamma   90.00
#
_symmetry.space_group_name_H-M   'P 1'
#
loop_
_entity.id
_entity.type
_entity.pdbx_description
1 polymer ?
#
loop_
_entity_poly.entity_id
_entity_poly.type
_entity_poly.pdbx_seq_one_letter_code
_entity_poly.pdbx_strand_id
1 'polypeptide(L)'
;MATTSTLYQKTEKYLGEFVYGGIDGCVTTFAVVAGSVGANLDSSIIIILGFANLLADGFAMSIGAYLSAKTEKENNLKYADNKNDAIKIEESVNPLSKGFVTYISFLFIGIFPLLAYVVDYINPITTNVFLYSSICTGIGFIIVGSLKSYVNHKAIWKGVAETLLLGLLAALVSYYVGDFIEGMIK
;
A
#
# COMPACT_ATOMS: atom_id res chain seq x y z
N MET A 1 -23.29 -11.41 25.16
CA MET A 1 -23.28 -11.67 23.70
C MET A 1 -23.07 -10.42 22.84
N ALA A 2 -23.11 -9.18 23.37
CA ALA A 2 -22.92 -7.95 22.61
C ALA A 2 -21.44 -7.47 22.46
N THR A 3 -20.52 -8.03 23.23
CA THR A 3 -19.10 -7.61 23.25
C THR A 3 -18.24 -8.23 22.14
N THR A 4 -18.64 -9.40 21.63
CA THR A 4 -17.94 -10.09 20.53
C THR A 4 -18.16 -9.40 19.19
N SER A 5 -19.31 -8.75 18.97
CA SER A 5 -19.62 -8.06 17.71
C SER A 5 -18.86 -6.73 17.55
N THR A 6 -18.61 -6.00 18.64
CA THR A 6 -17.88 -4.72 18.60
C THR A 6 -16.37 -4.92 18.41
N LEU A 7 -15.78 -5.95 19.04
CA LEU A 7 -14.37 -6.28 18.82
C LEU A 7 -14.11 -6.73 17.38
N TYR A 8 -15.02 -7.55 16.83
CA TYR A 8 -14.94 -8.05 15.46
C TYR A 8 -15.02 -6.90 14.44
N GLN A 9 -15.99 -5.99 14.59
CA GLN A 9 -16.11 -4.79 13.74
C GLN A 9 -14.89 -3.87 13.80
N LYS A 10 -14.26 -3.75 14.97
CA LYS A 10 -13.06 -2.91 15.13
C LYS A 10 -11.85 -3.53 14.41
N THR A 11 -11.67 -4.84 14.53
CA THR A 11 -10.63 -5.59 13.83
C THR A 11 -10.83 -5.55 12.31
N GLU A 12 -12.06 -5.69 11.83
CA GLU A 12 -12.40 -5.62 10.41
C GLU A 12 -12.07 -4.24 9.80
N LYS A 13 -12.37 -3.16 10.52
CA LYS A 13 -11.97 -1.80 10.11
C LYS A 13 -10.46 -1.64 10.02
N TYR A 14 -9.70 -2.10 11.01
CA TYR A 14 -8.23 -2.05 10.95
C TYR A 14 -7.66 -2.92 9.84
N LEU A 15 -8.27 -4.08 9.57
CA LEU A 15 -7.85 -4.95 8.48
C LEU A 15 -8.10 -4.30 7.12
N GLY A 16 -9.22 -3.59 6.96
CA GLY A 16 -9.50 -2.77 5.77
C GLY A 16 -8.43 -1.69 5.53
N GLU A 17 -8.07 -0.94 6.56
CA GLU A 17 -6.99 0.08 6.48
C GLU A 17 -5.63 -0.56 6.18
N PHE A 18 -5.35 -1.73 6.77
CA PHE A 18 -4.15 -2.48 6.47
C PHE A 18 -4.11 -2.89 4.99
N VAL A 19 -5.19 -3.48 4.47
CA VAL A 19 -5.28 -3.84 3.05
C VAL A 19 -5.09 -2.63 2.15
N TYR A 20 -5.74 -1.51 2.49
CA TYR A 20 -5.64 -0.26 1.74
C TYR A 20 -4.19 0.23 1.66
N GLY A 21 -3.51 0.39 2.81
CA GLY A 21 -2.10 0.78 2.87
C GLY A 21 -1.17 -0.20 2.16
N GLY A 22 -1.41 -1.50 2.30
CA GLY A 22 -0.55 -2.54 1.72
C GLY A 22 -0.66 -2.62 0.19
N ILE A 23 -1.87 -2.49 -0.36
CA ILE A 23 -2.06 -2.41 -1.82
C ILE A 23 -1.36 -1.17 -2.36
N ASP A 24 -1.59 0.00 -1.77
CA ASP A 24 -1.01 1.25 -2.26
C ASP A 24 0.51 1.21 -2.19
N GLY A 25 1.09 0.78 -1.06
CA GLY A 25 2.54 0.66 -0.90
C GLY A 25 3.20 -0.27 -1.89
N CYS A 26 2.56 -1.40 -2.21
CA CYS A 26 3.09 -2.35 -3.18
C CYS A 26 3.00 -1.80 -4.62
N VAL A 27 1.84 -1.23 -4.99
CA VAL A 27 1.61 -0.67 -6.33
C VAL A 27 2.52 0.53 -6.59
N THR A 28 2.59 1.50 -5.68
CA THR A 28 3.38 2.72 -5.83
C THR A 28 4.87 2.41 -5.89
N THR A 29 5.38 1.58 -4.98
CA THR A 29 6.80 1.23 -4.96
C THR A 29 7.19 0.43 -6.21
N PHE A 30 6.34 -0.49 -6.67
CA PHE A 30 6.60 -1.21 -7.91
C PHE A 30 6.54 -0.30 -9.14
N ALA A 31 5.64 0.69 -9.16
CA ALA A 31 5.62 1.69 -10.22
C ALA A 31 6.93 2.49 -10.25
N VAL A 32 7.46 2.96 -9.11
CA VAL A 32 8.77 3.64 -9.05
C VAL A 32 9.89 2.76 -9.60
N VAL A 33 9.91 1.48 -9.22
CA VAL A 33 10.88 0.50 -9.76
C VAL A 33 10.73 0.37 -11.27
N ALA A 34 9.50 0.15 -11.76
CA ALA A 34 9.22 -0.03 -13.18
C ALA A 34 9.58 1.20 -14.01
N GLY A 35 9.24 2.41 -13.55
CA GLY A 35 9.60 3.66 -14.21
C GLY A 35 11.10 3.89 -14.25
N SER A 36 11.80 3.55 -13.17
CA SER A 36 13.26 3.68 -13.10
C SER A 36 13.97 2.69 -14.03
N VAL A 37 13.44 1.46 -14.16
CA VAL A 37 13.93 0.47 -15.15
C VAL A 37 13.62 0.91 -16.58
N GLY A 38 12.43 1.47 -16.83
CA GLY A 38 12.07 2.06 -18.12
C GLY A 38 13.02 3.18 -18.52
N ALA A 39 13.41 4.02 -17.57
CA ALA A 39 14.41 5.08 -17.76
C ALA A 39 15.88 4.57 -17.78
N ASN A 40 16.11 3.25 -17.80
CA ASN A 40 17.44 2.64 -17.84
C ASN A 40 18.37 3.06 -16.67
N LEU A 41 17.81 3.32 -15.50
CA LEU A 41 18.58 3.73 -14.32
C LEU A 41 19.27 2.54 -13.63
N ASP A 42 20.43 2.81 -13.04
CA ASP A 42 21.19 1.82 -12.27
C ASP A 42 20.44 1.32 -11.03
N SER A 43 20.69 0.07 -10.62
CA SER A 43 20.12 -0.55 -9.41
C SER A 43 20.30 0.31 -8.15
N SER A 44 21.42 1.02 -8.02
CA SER A 44 21.69 1.91 -6.89
C SER A 44 20.69 3.07 -6.82
N ILE A 45 20.35 3.67 -7.97
CA ILE A 45 19.37 4.74 -8.07
C ILE A 45 17.97 4.20 -7.77
N ILE A 46 17.63 3.01 -8.28
CA ILE A 46 16.35 2.35 -8.00
C ILE A 46 16.15 2.12 -6.50
N ILE A 47 17.18 1.69 -5.78
CA ILE A 47 17.11 1.51 -4.32
C ILE A 47 16.88 2.86 -3.62
N ILE A 48 17.63 3.89 -3.99
CA ILE A 48 17.51 5.23 -3.37
C ILE A 48 16.11 5.80 -3.59
N LEU A 49 15.63 5.82 -4.84
CA LEU A 49 14.30 6.33 -5.18
C LEU A 49 13.20 5.47 -4.56
N GLY A 50 13.35 4.14 -4.60
CA GLY A 50 12.40 3.19 -4.04
C GLY A 50 12.21 3.37 -2.54
N PHE A 51 13.28 3.42 -1.75
CA PHE A 51 13.19 3.61 -0.30
C PHE A 51 12.75 5.03 0.07
N ALA A 52 13.22 6.05 -0.66
CA ALA A 52 12.78 7.42 -0.45
C ALA A 52 11.26 7.53 -0.65
N ASN A 53 10.74 6.97 -1.76
CA ASN A 53 9.32 6.94 -2.06
C ASN A 53 8.55 6.11 -1.01
N LEU A 54 9.02 4.91 -0.68
CA LEU A 54 8.37 4.02 0.27
C LEU A 54 8.14 4.69 1.63
N LEU A 55 9.15 5.41 2.14
CA LEU A 55 9.07 6.11 3.42
C LEU A 55 8.24 7.40 3.32
N ALA A 56 8.46 8.21 2.29
CA ALA A 56 7.80 9.51 2.13
C ALA A 56 6.31 9.35 1.84
N ASP A 57 5.94 8.52 0.87
CA ASP A 57 4.55 8.30 0.48
C ASP A 57 3.78 7.59 1.60
N GLY A 58 4.39 6.58 2.23
CA GLY A 58 3.79 5.92 3.38
C GLY A 58 3.47 6.91 4.50
N PHE A 59 4.39 7.83 4.78
CA PHE A 59 4.18 8.84 5.81
C PHE A 59 3.09 9.85 5.42
N ALA A 60 3.10 10.33 4.17
CA ALA A 60 2.06 11.22 3.64
C ALA A 60 0.67 10.56 3.70
N MET A 61 0.57 9.30 3.31
CA MET A 61 -0.66 8.50 3.36
C MET A 61 -1.15 8.30 4.81
N SER A 62 -0.24 8.04 5.75
CA SER A 62 -0.54 7.94 7.19
C SER A 62 -1.14 9.22 7.75
N ILE A 63 -0.54 10.37 7.42
CA ILE A 63 -1.08 11.68 7.79
C ILE A 63 -2.46 11.88 7.17
N GLY A 64 -2.63 11.53 5.89
CA GLY A 64 -3.91 11.61 5.19
C GLY A 64 -5.00 10.78 5.87
N ALA A 65 -4.69 9.53 6.24
CA ALA A 65 -5.60 8.63 6.95
C ALA A 65 -5.95 9.14 8.35
N TYR A 66 -4.96 9.66 9.10
CA TYR A 66 -5.16 10.28 10.40
C TYR A 66 -6.08 11.50 10.32
N LEU A 67 -5.79 12.44 9.41
CA LEU A 67 -6.56 13.65 9.23
C LEU A 67 -7.99 13.32 8.80
N SER A 68 -8.15 12.41 7.83
CA SER A 68 -9.46 11.96 7.35
C SER A 68 -10.29 11.36 8.50
N ALA A 69 -9.70 10.47 9.29
CA ALA A 69 -10.37 9.85 10.43
C ALA A 69 -10.67 10.85 11.56
N LYS A 70 -9.78 11.82 11.80
CA LYS A 70 -10.00 12.87 12.79
C LYS A 70 -11.15 13.78 12.38
N THR A 71 -11.15 14.25 11.14
CA THR A 71 -12.22 15.09 10.60
C THR A 71 -13.56 14.35 10.59
N GLU A 72 -13.59 13.08 10.19
CA GLU A 72 -14.81 12.26 10.23
C GLU A 72 -15.34 12.14 11.67
N LYS A 73 -14.46 11.88 12.65
CA LYS A 73 -14.84 11.77 14.07
C LYS A 73 -15.39 13.09 14.60
N GLU A 74 -14.71 14.21 14.37
CA GLU A 74 -15.15 15.54 14.82
C GLU A 74 -16.47 15.96 14.17
N ASN A 75 -16.64 15.67 12.87
CA ASN A 75 -17.86 15.95 12.14
C ASN A 75 -19.04 15.14 12.68
N ASN A 76 -18.83 13.83 12.91
CA ASN A 76 -19.86 12.96 13.46
C ASN A 76 -20.25 13.37 14.89
N LEU A 77 -19.29 13.81 15.72
CA LEU A 77 -19.57 14.33 17.05
C LEU A 77 -20.39 15.62 17.01
N LYS A 78 -20.13 16.50 16.04
CA LYS A 78 -20.87 17.76 15.86
C LYS A 78 -22.35 17.53 15.52
N TYR A 79 -22.67 16.46 14.81
CA TYR A 79 -24.04 16.10 14.42
C TYR A 79 -24.64 14.96 15.27
N ALA A 80 -24.08 14.70 16.46
CA ALA A 80 -24.63 13.67 17.35
C ALA A 80 -25.94 14.15 17.99
N ASP A 81 -27.07 13.55 17.58
CA ASP A 81 -28.41 13.92 18.07
C ASP A 81 -28.67 13.48 19.52
N ASN A 82 -27.98 12.44 19.99
CA ASN A 82 -28.16 11.91 21.34
C ASN A 82 -26.85 11.44 21.98
N LYS A 83 -26.90 11.26 23.30
CA LYS A 83 -25.74 10.86 24.11
C LYS A 83 -25.18 9.48 23.73
N ASN A 84 -26.03 8.57 23.27
CA ASN A 84 -25.59 7.22 22.86
C ASN A 84 -24.78 7.26 21.56
N ASP A 85 -25.14 8.14 20.62
CA ASP A 85 -24.40 8.32 19.38
C ASP A 85 -23.04 8.96 19.63
N ALA A 86 -22.97 9.98 20.51
CA ALA A 86 -21.71 10.55 20.94
C ALA A 86 -20.76 9.50 21.56
N ILE A 87 -21.28 8.63 22.44
CA ILE A 87 -20.51 7.53 23.06
C ILE A 87 -20.00 6.55 21.98
N LYS A 88 -20.84 6.14 21.03
CA LYS A 88 -20.43 5.26 19.92
C LYS A 88 -19.33 5.88 19.07
N ILE A 89 -19.39 7.19 18.82
CA ILE A 89 -18.38 7.91 18.03
C ILE A 89 -17.07 8.02 18.84
N GLU A 90 -17.13 8.28 20.14
CA GLU A 90 -15.95 8.28 21.00
C GLU A 90 -15.24 6.91 21.03
N GLU A 91 -16.01 5.83 21.13
CA GLU A 91 -15.53 4.44 21.11
C GLU A 91 -15.07 3.93 19.72
N SER A 92 -15.35 4.69 18.66
CA SER A 92 -14.95 4.36 17.30
C SER A 92 -13.42 4.32 17.13
N VAL A 93 -12.97 3.90 15.94
CA VAL A 93 -11.55 3.67 15.64
C VAL A 93 -10.73 4.93 15.93
N ASN A 94 -9.62 4.78 16.65
CA ASN A 94 -8.76 5.91 16.98
C ASN A 94 -8.09 6.43 15.69
N PRO A 95 -8.23 7.73 15.34
CA PRO A 95 -7.60 8.30 14.16
C PRO A 95 -6.09 8.03 14.07
N LEU A 96 -5.39 8.13 15.21
CA LEU A 96 -3.94 7.89 15.26
C LEU A 96 -3.61 6.44 14.91
N SER A 97 -4.41 5.48 15.40
CA SER A 97 -4.23 4.07 15.09
C SER A 97 -4.53 3.76 13.62
N LYS A 98 -5.51 4.44 13.00
CA LYS A 98 -5.76 4.30 11.56
C LYS A 98 -4.56 4.72 10.72
N GLY A 99 -4.01 5.90 10.99
CA GLY A 99 -2.79 6.37 10.32
C GLY A 99 -1.62 5.41 10.51
N PHE A 100 -1.39 4.96 11.76
CA PHE A 100 -0.31 4.03 12.08
C PHE A 100 -0.45 2.68 11.37
N VAL A 101 -1.64 2.06 11.38
CA VAL A 101 -1.89 0.79 10.69
C VAL A 101 -1.66 0.92 9.18
N THR A 102 -2.11 2.03 8.60
CA THR A 102 -1.89 2.34 7.18
C THR A 102 -0.40 2.43 6.88
N TYR A 103 0.37 3.20 7.67
CA TYR A 103 1.82 3.36 7.49
C TYR A 103 2.57 2.04 7.55
N ILE A 104 2.32 1.26 8.61
CA ILE A 104 3.00 -0.02 8.81
C ILE A 104 2.68 -0.97 7.66
N SER A 105 1.42 -1.06 7.25
CA SER A 105 1.06 -1.91 6.11
C SER A 105 1.73 -1.47 4.81
N PHE A 106 1.75 -0.16 4.55
CA PHE A 106 2.41 0.42 3.37
C PHE A 106 3.89 0.03 3.32
N LEU A 107 4.62 0.18 4.43
CA LEU A 107 6.04 -0.20 4.50
C LEU A 107 6.25 -1.71 4.34
N PHE A 108 5.47 -2.52 5.07
CA PHE A 108 5.65 -3.97 5.11
C PHE A 108 5.38 -4.64 3.77
N ILE A 109 4.35 -4.21 3.04
CA ILE A 109 4.05 -4.79 1.73
C ILE A 109 4.82 -4.05 0.62
N GLY A 110 5.00 -2.73 0.75
CA GLY A 110 5.72 -1.91 -0.22
C GLY A 110 7.21 -2.22 -0.32
N ILE A 111 7.81 -2.93 0.64
CA ILE A 111 9.21 -3.37 0.53
C ILE A 111 9.40 -4.49 -0.49
N PHE A 112 8.36 -5.28 -0.80
CA PHE A 112 8.47 -6.48 -1.65
C PHE A 112 9.13 -6.22 -3.03
N PRO A 113 8.74 -5.18 -3.78
CA PRO A 113 9.41 -4.81 -5.03
C PRO A 113 10.90 -4.51 -4.87
N LEU A 114 11.32 -3.96 -3.73
CA LEU A 114 12.70 -3.54 -3.48
C LEU A 114 13.60 -4.67 -2.98
N LEU A 115 13.04 -5.73 -2.41
CA LEU A 115 13.82 -6.85 -1.87
C LEU A 115 14.80 -7.44 -2.90
N ALA A 116 14.37 -7.59 -4.16
CA ALA A 116 15.23 -8.11 -5.21
C ALA A 116 16.46 -7.22 -5.47
N TYR A 117 16.29 -5.90 -5.44
CA TYR A 117 17.38 -4.94 -5.64
C TYR A 117 18.31 -4.87 -4.43
N VAL A 118 17.77 -4.99 -3.21
CA VAL A 118 18.60 -5.10 -2.00
C VAL A 118 19.46 -6.36 -2.04
N VAL A 119 18.89 -7.49 -2.49
CA VAL A 119 19.65 -8.73 -2.66
C VAL A 119 20.72 -8.58 -3.74
N ASP A 120 20.39 -7.98 -4.89
CA ASP A 120 21.35 -7.68 -5.96
C ASP A 120 22.52 -6.83 -5.48
N TYR A 121 22.26 -5.83 -4.63
CA TYR A 121 23.29 -4.98 -4.06
C TYR A 121 24.28 -5.74 -3.14
N ILE A 122 23.80 -6.72 -2.39
CA ILE A 122 24.64 -7.51 -1.45
C ILE A 122 25.33 -8.67 -2.19
N ASN A 123 24.60 -9.36 -3.06
CA ASN A 123 25.05 -10.49 -3.85
C ASN A 123 24.69 -10.22 -5.31
N PRO A 124 25.65 -9.71 -6.12
CA PRO A 124 25.39 -9.32 -7.51
C PRO A 124 24.70 -10.45 -8.28
N ILE A 125 23.46 -10.20 -8.70
CA ILE A 125 22.68 -11.16 -9.47
C ILE A 125 23.10 -10.98 -10.93
N THR A 126 23.67 -12.01 -11.54
CA THR A 126 24.11 -11.96 -12.96
C THR A 126 22.96 -12.01 -13.96
N THR A 127 21.72 -12.18 -13.46
CA THR A 127 20.47 -12.31 -14.22
C THR A 127 19.59 -11.06 -14.08
N ASN A 128 18.45 -11.04 -14.79
CA ASN A 128 17.54 -9.90 -14.87
C ASN A 128 16.85 -9.58 -13.52
N VAL A 129 17.38 -8.62 -12.76
CA VAL A 129 16.91 -8.20 -11.42
C VAL A 129 15.43 -7.79 -11.42
N PHE A 130 14.97 -7.14 -12.49
CA PHE A 130 13.58 -6.70 -12.64
C PHE A 130 12.59 -7.88 -12.65
N LEU A 131 12.99 -9.04 -13.17
CA LEU A 131 12.16 -10.25 -13.13
C LEU A 131 11.98 -10.75 -11.69
N TYR A 132 13.05 -10.78 -10.90
CA TYR A 132 12.98 -11.16 -9.49
C TYR A 132 12.13 -10.18 -8.69
N SER A 133 12.29 -8.87 -8.94
CA SER A 133 11.43 -7.84 -8.36
C SER A 133 9.96 -8.08 -8.71
N SER A 134 9.65 -8.36 -9.98
CA SER A 134 8.29 -8.66 -10.44
C SER A 134 7.68 -9.89 -9.76
N ILE A 135 8.47 -10.94 -9.54
CA ILE A 135 8.03 -12.14 -8.80
C ILE A 135 7.75 -11.80 -7.33
N CYS A 136 8.66 -11.07 -6.66
CA CYS A 136 8.47 -10.62 -5.28
C CYS A 136 7.20 -9.75 -5.16
N THR A 137 7.02 -8.78 -6.04
CA THR A 137 5.81 -7.94 -6.11
C THR A 137 4.56 -8.79 -6.34
N GLY A 138 4.62 -9.78 -7.25
CA GLY A 138 3.52 -10.71 -7.49
C GLY A 138 3.09 -11.45 -6.24
N ILE A 139 4.04 -11.91 -5.41
CA ILE A 139 3.75 -12.51 -4.10
C ILE A 139 3.08 -11.47 -3.19
N GLY A 140 3.60 -10.25 -3.14
CA GLY A 140 2.98 -9.13 -2.41
C GLY A 140 1.52 -8.92 -2.79
N PHE A 141 1.23 -8.80 -4.09
CA PHE A 141 -0.14 -8.64 -4.61
C PHE A 141 -1.05 -9.82 -4.34
N ILE A 142 -0.54 -11.06 -4.35
CA ILE A 142 -1.32 -12.24 -3.96
C ILE A 142 -1.71 -12.16 -2.48
N ILE A 143 -0.78 -11.77 -1.61
CA ILE A 143 -1.02 -11.62 -0.17
C ILE A 143 -2.09 -10.54 0.06
N VAL A 144 -1.88 -9.30 -0.41
CA VAL A 144 -2.84 -8.21 -0.16
C VAL A 144 -4.15 -8.39 -0.92
N GLY A 145 -4.15 -8.97 -2.11
CA GLY A 145 -5.35 -9.29 -2.88
C GLY A 145 -6.21 -10.37 -2.20
N SER A 146 -5.58 -11.33 -1.51
CA SER A 146 -6.28 -12.34 -0.70
C SER A 146 -6.88 -11.70 0.55
N LEU A 147 -6.12 -10.87 1.26
CA LEU A 147 -6.63 -10.11 2.42
C LEU A 147 -7.79 -9.18 2.03
N LYS A 148 -7.69 -8.48 0.89
CA LYS A 148 -8.76 -7.66 0.31
C LYS A 148 -10.04 -8.46 0.09
N SER A 149 -9.91 -9.67 -0.46
CA SER A 149 -11.04 -10.53 -0.74
C SER A 149 -11.72 -11.03 0.52
N TYR A 150 -10.93 -11.31 1.56
CA TYR A 150 -11.41 -11.69 2.88
C TYR A 150 -12.24 -10.56 3.52
N VAL A 151 -11.72 -9.32 3.52
CA VAL A 151 -12.43 -8.14 4.07
C VAL A 151 -13.72 -7.85 3.30
N ASN A 152 -13.70 -7.96 1.98
CA ASN A 152 -14.85 -7.62 1.14
C ASN A 152 -15.85 -8.77 0.93
N HIS A 153 -15.65 -9.92 1.59
CA HIS A 153 -16.45 -11.14 1.40
C HIS A 153 -16.62 -11.55 -0.07
N LYS A 154 -15.59 -11.36 -0.89
CA LYS A 154 -15.56 -11.72 -2.33
C LYS A 154 -14.67 -12.95 -2.54
N ALA A 155 -14.80 -13.57 -3.71
CA ALA A 155 -13.95 -14.69 -4.10
C ALA A 155 -12.47 -14.25 -4.21
N ILE A 156 -11.57 -15.00 -3.55
CA ILE A 156 -10.13 -14.68 -3.44
C ILE A 156 -9.47 -14.44 -4.80
N TRP A 157 -9.77 -15.30 -5.78
CA TRP A 157 -9.19 -15.18 -7.11
C TRP A 157 -9.55 -13.86 -7.80
N LYS A 158 -10.76 -13.32 -7.55
CA LYS A 158 -11.17 -12.04 -8.12
C LYS A 158 -10.38 -10.89 -7.52
N GLY A 159 -10.24 -10.86 -6.19
CA GLY A 159 -9.52 -9.76 -5.55
C GLY A 159 -8.02 -9.80 -5.84
N VAL A 160 -7.42 -10.99 -5.93
CA VAL A 160 -6.03 -11.16 -6.39
C VAL A 160 -5.87 -10.71 -7.84
N ALA A 161 -6.76 -11.14 -8.75
CA ALA A 161 -6.70 -10.76 -10.16
C ALA A 161 -6.85 -9.24 -10.36
N GLU A 162 -7.80 -8.61 -9.67
CA GLU A 162 -7.98 -7.15 -9.69
C GLU A 162 -6.72 -6.42 -9.21
N THR A 163 -6.11 -6.87 -8.11
CA THR A 163 -4.92 -6.22 -7.54
C THR A 163 -3.70 -6.38 -8.45
N LEU A 164 -3.49 -7.58 -9.01
CA LEU A 164 -2.46 -7.83 -10.00
C LEU A 164 -2.64 -6.97 -11.25
N LEU A 165 -3.88 -6.84 -11.75
CA LEU A 165 -4.19 -6.05 -12.93
C LEU A 165 -3.90 -4.56 -12.69
N LEU A 166 -4.35 -4.00 -11.56
CA LEU A 166 -4.10 -2.61 -11.21
C LEU A 166 -2.60 -2.33 -11.05
N GLY A 167 -1.88 -3.22 -10.38
CA GLY A 167 -0.43 -3.11 -10.22
C GLY A 167 0.33 -3.21 -11.54
N LEU A 168 -0.07 -4.14 -12.42
CA LEU A 168 0.51 -4.26 -13.75
C LEU A 168 0.26 -3.01 -14.60
N LEU A 169 -0.96 -2.47 -14.59
CA LEU A 169 -1.30 -1.25 -15.33
C LEU A 169 -0.47 -0.06 -14.83
N ALA A 170 -0.37 0.13 -13.51
CA ALA A 170 0.45 1.20 -12.93
C ALA A 170 1.94 1.06 -13.32
N ALA A 171 2.48 -0.16 -13.26
CA ALA A 171 3.87 -0.43 -13.63
C ALA A 171 4.12 -0.20 -15.12
N LEU A 172 3.20 -0.62 -16.01
CA LEU A 172 3.32 -0.37 -17.44
C LEU A 172 3.30 1.12 -17.75
N VAL A 173 2.36 1.86 -17.18
CA VAL A 173 2.29 3.33 -17.34
C VAL A 173 3.60 3.96 -16.88
N SER A 174 4.10 3.60 -15.70
CA SER A 174 5.33 4.18 -15.16
C SER A 174 6.56 3.81 -16.00
N TYR A 175 6.69 2.55 -16.42
CA TYR A 175 7.77 2.06 -17.27
C TYR A 175 7.85 2.85 -18.58
N TYR A 176 6.73 2.97 -19.30
CA TYR A 176 6.71 3.70 -20.58
C TYR A 176 6.93 5.20 -20.42
N VAL A 177 6.46 5.80 -19.32
CA VAL A 177 6.78 7.19 -19.01
C VAL A 177 8.28 7.37 -18.77
N GLY A 178 8.92 6.45 -18.03
CA GLY A 178 10.37 6.46 -17.82
C GLY A 178 11.15 6.33 -19.11
N ASP A 179 10.81 5.34 -19.95
CA ASP A 179 11.43 5.09 -21.25
C ASP A 179 11.28 6.29 -22.19
N PHE A 180 10.08 6.88 -22.25
CA PHE A 180 9.80 8.05 -23.07
C PHE A 180 10.62 9.26 -22.64
N ILE A 181 10.70 9.55 -21.34
CA ILE A 181 11.47 10.70 -20.81
C ILE A 181 12.97 10.50 -21.05
N GLU A 182 13.50 9.30 -20.83
CA GLU A 182 14.91 8.99 -21.11
C GLU A 182 15.26 9.20 -22.59
N GLY A 183 14.34 8.85 -23.50
CA GLY A 183 14.48 9.10 -24.93
C GLY A 183 14.45 10.59 -25.32
N MET A 184 13.92 11.48 -24.47
CA MET A 184 13.91 12.93 -24.70
C MET A 184 15.15 13.64 -24.13
N ILE A 185 15.77 13.07 -23.10
CA ILE A 185 16.91 13.67 -22.39
C ILE A 185 18.25 13.31 -23.06
N LYS A 186 18.31 12.19 -23.78
CA LYS A 186 19.44 11.79 -24.64
C LYS A 186 19.48 12.55 -25.97
#